data_AF-A0A9E5LLQ1-F1
#
_entry.id   AF-A0A9E5LLQ1-F1
#
_cell.length_a   1.000
_cell.length_b   1.000
_cell.length_c   1.000
_cell.angle_alpha   90.00
_cell.angle_beta   90.00
_cell.angle_gamma   90.00
#
_symmetry.space_group_name_H-M   'P 1'
#
loop_
_entity.id
_entity.type
_entity.pdbx_description
1 polymer ?
#
loop_
_entity_poly.entity_id
_entity_poly.type
_entity_poly.pdbx_seq_one_letter_code
_entity_poly.pdbx_strand_id
1 'polypeptide(L)'
;VVEGESEIVAGHMVEYSGMAFALFFLAEYANMILIAALTSIMFLGGWLPILDLPILRDIPGFFWLFAKIFFVLSCFIWLRASLPRYRYDQIMRLGWKVFIPLTVVWVLLIGAWILSPWNIWS
;
A
#
# COMPACT_ATOMS: atom_id res chain seq x y z
N VAL A 1 -13.80 4.64 7.79
CA VAL A 1 -14.77 4.78 8.91
C VAL A 1 -15.95 3.90 8.62
N VAL A 2 -15.72 2.61 8.84
CA VAL A 2 -16.76 1.57 8.95
C VAL A 2 -16.51 0.84 10.27
N GLU A 3 -15.24 0.76 10.72
CA GLU A 3 -14.86 0.33 12.08
C GLU A 3 -15.52 1.16 13.20
N GLY A 4 -15.54 2.49 13.12
CA GLY A 4 -16.07 3.36 14.19
C GLY A 4 -17.60 3.37 14.34
N GLU A 5 -18.32 2.88 13.33
CA GLU A 5 -19.79 2.75 13.38
C GLU A 5 -20.17 1.30 13.72
N SER A 6 -19.28 0.35 13.40
CA SER A 6 -19.37 -1.04 13.84
C SER A 6 -18.93 -1.26 15.29
N GLU A 7 -18.23 -0.34 15.97
CA GLU A 7 -17.80 -0.56 17.37
C GLU A 7 -18.91 -0.34 18.42
N ILE A 8 -20.06 0.27 18.06
CA ILE A 8 -21.22 0.45 18.97
C ILE A 8 -22.23 -0.71 18.87
N VAL A 9 -22.30 -1.41 17.73
CA VAL A 9 -23.03 -2.68 17.55
C VAL A 9 -22.15 -3.50 16.63
N ALA A 10 -21.30 -4.37 17.17
CA ALA A 10 -20.26 -5.10 16.42
C ALA A 10 -20.75 -5.65 15.06
N GLY A 11 -20.54 -4.85 14.01
CA GLY A 11 -21.38 -4.78 12.80
C GLY A 11 -21.88 -6.11 12.22
N HIS A 12 -21.23 -6.59 11.16
CA HIS A 12 -21.49 -7.93 10.62
C HIS A 12 -20.74 -9.01 11.41
N MET A 13 -19.77 -8.62 12.25
CA MET A 13 -18.87 -9.54 12.94
C MET A 13 -19.50 -10.24 14.17
N VAL A 14 -20.64 -9.76 14.69
CA VAL A 14 -21.35 -10.39 15.82
C VAL A 14 -22.07 -11.67 15.43
N GLU A 15 -22.47 -11.80 14.17
CA GLU A 15 -23.24 -12.96 13.71
C GLU A 15 -22.35 -14.16 13.34
N TYR A 16 -21.03 -13.97 13.31
CA TYR A 16 -20.08 -14.98 12.89
C TYR A 16 -19.50 -15.78 14.06
N SER A 17 -19.53 -17.11 13.91
CA SER A 17 -18.78 -18.05 14.75
C SER A 17 -17.28 -17.71 14.76
N GLY A 18 -16.58 -18.05 15.86
CA GLY A 18 -15.17 -17.71 16.09
C GLY A 18 -14.20 -18.08 14.95
N MET A 19 -14.50 -19.12 14.15
CA MET A 19 -13.68 -19.47 12.99
C MET A 19 -13.89 -18.53 11.80
N ALA A 20 -15.12 -18.09 11.54
CA ALA A 20 -15.41 -17.11 10.49
C ALA A 20 -14.87 -15.73 10.88
N PHE A 21 -14.97 -15.34 12.15
CA PHE A 21 -14.31 -14.16 12.69
C PHE A 21 -12.79 -14.19 12.43
N ALA A 22 -12.11 -15.29 12.76
CA ALA A 22 -10.68 -15.43 12.54
C ALA A 22 -10.28 -15.31 11.05
N LEU A 23 -11.09 -15.85 10.13
CA LEU A 23 -10.86 -15.74 8.69
C LEU A 23 -10.97 -14.30 8.18
N PHE A 24 -11.90 -13.49 8.71
CA PHE A 24 -11.99 -12.08 8.33
C PHE A 24 -10.76 -11.28 8.75
N PHE A 25 -10.26 -11.45 9.99
CA PHE A 25 -9.02 -10.80 10.41
C PHE A 25 -7.81 -11.29 9.60
N LEU A 26 -7.72 -12.60 9.38
CA LEU A 26 -6.66 -13.17 8.55
C LEU A 26 -6.67 -12.58 7.14
N ALA A 27 -7.85 -12.44 6.53
CA ALA A 27 -8.01 -11.85 5.21
C ALA A 27 -7.61 -10.37 5.18
N GLU A 28 -7.97 -9.60 6.19
CA GLU A 28 -7.58 -8.19 6.29
C GLU A 28 -6.06 -8.02 6.41
N TYR A 29 -5.41 -8.82 7.27
CA TYR A 29 -3.94 -8.81 7.39
C TYR A 29 -3.25 -9.35 6.14
N ALA A 30 -3.81 -10.38 5.50
CA ALA A 30 -3.31 -10.88 4.22
C ALA A 30 -3.40 -9.84 3.11
N ASN A 31 -4.49 -9.06 3.05
CA ASN A 31 -4.63 -7.97 2.10
C ASN A 31 -3.61 -6.86 2.35
N MET A 32 -3.33 -6.53 3.61
CA MET A 32 -2.28 -5.56 3.95
C MET A 32 -0.89 -6.02 3.47
N ILE A 33 -0.55 -7.30 3.63
CA ILE A 33 0.70 -7.89 3.13
C ILE A 33 0.73 -7.87 1.60
N LEU A 34 -0.37 -8.19 0.94
CA LEU A 34 -0.49 -8.18 -0.52
C LEU A 34 -0.26 -6.78 -1.10
N ILE A 35 -0.89 -5.76 -0.53
CA ILE A 35 -0.70 -4.36 -0.96
C ILE A 35 0.76 -3.93 -0.73
N ALA A 36 1.36 -4.28 0.41
CA ALA A 36 2.77 -3.99 0.68
C ALA A 36 3.71 -4.66 -0.35
N ALA A 37 3.42 -5.91 -0.72
CA ALA A 37 4.16 -6.63 -1.77
C ALA A 37 4.02 -5.96 -3.14
N LEU A 38 2.80 -5.57 -3.54
CA LEU A 38 2.56 -4.86 -4.80
C LEU A 38 3.29 -3.51 -4.82
N THR A 39 3.22 -2.72 -3.74
CA THR A 39 3.92 -1.44 -3.65
C THR A 39 5.44 -1.64 -3.75
N SER A 40 5.98 -2.66 -3.08
CA SER A 40 7.40 -2.99 -3.15
C SER A 40 7.86 -3.36 -4.56
N ILE A 41 7.03 -4.11 -5.31
CA ILE A 41 7.36 -4.52 -6.68
C ILE A 41 7.25 -3.36 -7.65
N MET A 42 6.13 -2.61 -7.61
CA MET A 42 5.83 -1.56 -8.59
C MET A 42 6.65 -0.28 -8.40
N PHE A 43 6.94 0.11 -7.15
CA PHE A 43 7.55 1.41 -6.86
C PHE A 43 8.96 1.32 -6.27
N LEU A 44 9.28 0.26 -5.51
CA LEU A 44 10.59 0.14 -4.84
C LEU A 44 11.57 -0.78 -5.60
N GLY A 45 11.28 -1.15 -6.85
CA GLY A 45 12.17 -1.97 -7.68
C GLY A 45 12.22 -3.45 -7.30
N GLY A 46 11.26 -3.95 -6.53
CA GLY A 46 11.06 -5.38 -6.25
C GLY A 46 12.33 -6.11 -5.78
N TRP A 47 12.88 -6.94 -6.65
CA TRP A 47 14.02 -7.83 -6.42
C TRP A 47 15.39 -7.16 -6.52
N LEU A 48 15.44 -5.91 -7.01
CA LEU A 48 16.70 -5.20 -7.23
C LEU A 48 17.29 -4.69 -5.90
N PRO A 49 18.61 -4.73 -5.74
CA PRO A 49 19.28 -4.08 -4.61
C PRO A 49 19.10 -2.55 -4.67
N ILE A 50 19.20 -1.89 -3.52
CA ILE A 50 19.00 -0.43 -3.40
C ILE A 50 20.11 0.35 -4.12
N LEU A 51 21.33 -0.20 -4.14
CA LEU A 51 22.50 0.32 -4.84
C LEU A 51 23.17 -0.84 -5.59
N ASP A 52 23.63 -0.58 -6.82
CA ASP A 52 24.42 -1.53 -7.62
C ASP A 52 25.87 -1.60 -7.11
N LEU A 53 26.01 -2.05 -5.87
CA LEU A 53 27.29 -2.36 -5.26
C LEU A 53 27.51 -3.87 -5.34
N PRO A 54 28.72 -4.34 -5.69
CA PRO A 54 29.00 -5.77 -5.87
C PRO A 54 28.66 -6.60 -4.62
N ILE A 55 28.87 -6.04 -3.42
CA ILE A 55 28.58 -6.69 -2.13
C ILE A 55 27.07 -6.91 -1.91
N LEU A 56 26.22 -6.02 -2.42
CA LEU A 56 24.76 -6.11 -2.25
C LEU A 56 24.11 -7.04 -3.29
N ARG A 57 24.82 -7.32 -4.39
CA ARG A 57 24.38 -8.21 -5.46
C ARG A 57 24.50 -9.70 -5.11
N ASP A 58 25.40 -10.03 -4.19
CA ASP A 58 25.60 -11.41 -3.71
C ASP A 58 24.43 -11.91 -2.83
N ILE A 59 23.63 -10.99 -2.28
CA ILE A 59 22.45 -11.33 -1.48
C ILE A 59 21.32 -11.75 -2.43
N PRO A 60 20.68 -12.92 -2.21
CA PRO A 60 19.55 -13.35 -3.03
C PRO A 60 18.45 -12.29 -3.07
N GLY A 61 17.96 -11.95 -4.26
CA GLY A 61 16.93 -10.91 -4.48
C GLY A 61 15.66 -11.09 -3.65
N PHE A 62 15.37 -12.31 -3.19
CA PHE A 62 14.27 -12.61 -2.29
C PHE A 62 14.38 -11.89 -0.94
N PHE A 63 15.59 -11.80 -0.37
CA PHE A 63 15.80 -11.09 0.89
C PHE A 63 15.56 -9.59 0.74
N TRP A 64 15.92 -9.01 -0.41
CA TRP A 64 15.64 -7.60 -0.72
C TRP A 64 14.14 -7.32 -0.84
N LEU A 65 13.41 -8.21 -1.51
CA LEU A 65 11.95 -8.09 -1.59
C LEU A 65 11.32 -8.17 -0.19
N PHE A 66 11.71 -9.16 0.62
CA PHE A 66 11.18 -9.32 1.97
C PHE A 66 11.51 -8.13 2.87
N ALA A 67 12.73 -7.59 2.80
CA ALA A 67 13.13 -6.40 3.55
C ALA A 67 12.30 -5.17 3.18
N LYS A 68 12.02 -4.95 1.88
CA LYS A 68 11.17 -3.85 1.42
C LYS A 68 9.71 -4.04 1.83
N ILE A 69 9.18 -5.26 1.74
CA ILE A 69 7.84 -5.59 2.24
C ILE A 69 7.75 -5.30 3.75
N PHE A 70 8.74 -5.73 4.52
CA PHE A 70 8.81 -5.49 5.96
C PHE A 70 8.86 -3.99 6.28
N PHE A 71 9.62 -3.21 5.51
CA PHE A 71 9.67 -1.76 5.65
C PHE A 71 8.30 -1.12 5.37
N VAL A 72 7.64 -1.48 4.27
CA VAL A 72 6.31 -0.94 3.93
C VAL A 72 5.25 -1.33 4.97
N LEU A 73 5.27 -2.57 5.46
CA LEU A 73 4.39 -3.02 6.55
C LEU A 73 4.64 -2.26 7.86
N SER A 74 5.91 -2.02 8.20
CA SER A 74 6.28 -1.21 9.37
C SER A 74 5.75 0.22 9.24
N CYS A 75 5.83 0.81 8.04
CA CYS A 75 5.22 2.11 7.76
C CYS A 75 3.70 2.09 7.92
N PHE A 76 2.99 1.04 7.45
CA PHE A 76 1.55 0.92 7.64
C PHE A 76 1.16 0.89 9.12
N ILE A 77 1.87 0.11 9.94
CA ILE A 77 1.64 0.01 11.38
C ILE A 77 1.94 1.36 12.06
N TRP A 78 3.04 2.02 11.67
CA TRP A 78 3.42 3.31 12.23
C TRP A 78 2.39 4.41 11.89
N LEU A 79 1.94 4.50 10.64
CA LEU A 79 0.91 5.45 10.22
C LEU A 79 -0.43 5.20 10.92
N ARG A 80 -0.79 3.92 11.12
CA ARG A 80 -1.99 3.55 11.89
C ARG A 80 -1.89 4.02 13.35
N ALA A 81 -0.70 4.00 13.94
CA ALA A 81 -0.48 4.44 15.31
C ALA A 81 -0.39 5.97 15.45
N SER A 82 0.13 6.68 14.45
CA SER A 82 0.40 8.13 14.53
C SER A 82 -0.74 9.02 14.03
N LEU A 83 -1.58 8.56 13.09
CA LEU A 83 -2.62 9.42 12.51
C LEU A 83 -3.95 9.32 13.27
N PRO A 84 -4.56 10.46 13.64
CA PRO A 84 -5.93 10.48 14.14
C PRO A 84 -6.92 9.92 13.11
N ARG A 85 -7.96 9.24 13.59
CA ARG A 85 -9.00 8.66 12.72
C ARG A 85 -9.70 9.77 11.92
N TYR A 86 -9.58 9.74 10.58
CA TYR A 86 -10.31 10.65 9.68
C TYR A 86 -11.78 10.25 9.56
N ARG A 87 -12.71 11.21 9.44
CA ARG A 87 -14.15 10.93 9.25
C ARG A 87 -14.44 10.35 7.84
N TYR A 88 -15.50 9.55 7.70
CA TYR A 88 -15.91 8.96 6.42
C TYR A 88 -16.01 10.00 5.28
N ASP A 89 -16.70 11.11 5.54
CA ASP A 89 -16.89 12.18 4.54
C ASP A 89 -15.57 12.80 4.07
N GLN A 90 -14.58 12.86 4.95
CA GLN A 90 -13.27 13.43 4.65
C GLN A 90 -12.47 12.46 3.78
N ILE A 91 -12.54 11.15 4.06
CA ILE A 91 -11.90 10.10 3.26
C ILE A 91 -12.51 10.07 1.86
N MET A 92 -13.83 10.11 1.74
CA MET A 92 -14.52 10.12 0.45
C MET A 92 -14.16 11.38 -0.36
N ARG A 93 -14.10 12.54 0.31
CA ARG A 93 -13.67 13.79 -0.32
C ARG A 93 -12.22 13.72 -0.79
N LEU A 94 -11.31 13.15 0.00
CA LEU A 94 -9.90 13.02 -0.35
C LEU A 94 -9.73 12.09 -1.57
N GLY A 95 -10.43 10.94 -1.58
CA GLY A 95 -10.49 10.03 -2.71
C GLY A 95 -10.92 10.73 -4.00
N TRP A 96 -12.12 11.32 -3.98
CA TRP A 96 -12.73 11.88 -5.18
C TRP A 96 -12.15 13.21 -5.63
N LYS A 97 -11.78 14.10 -4.69
CA LYS A 97 -11.32 15.46 -5.05
C LYS A 97 -9.81 15.60 -5.15
N VAL A 98 -9.03 14.69 -4.56
CA VAL A 98 -7.57 14.82 -4.54
C VAL A 98 -6.91 13.66 -5.27
N PHE A 99 -7.16 12.41 -4.89
CA PHE A 99 -6.43 11.28 -5.47
C PHE A 99 -6.76 11.03 -6.94
N ILE A 100 -8.04 11.01 -7.32
CA ILE A 100 -8.45 10.80 -8.72
C ILE A 100 -7.87 11.86 -9.67
N PRO A 101 -8.06 13.18 -9.44
CA PRO A 101 -7.49 14.17 -10.35
C PRO A 101 -5.95 14.15 -10.35
N LEU A 102 -5.32 13.86 -9.21
CA LEU A 102 -3.86 13.75 -9.11
C LEU A 102 -3.31 12.60 -9.97
N THR A 103 -3.93 11.41 -9.92
CA THR A 103 -3.47 10.27 -10.74
C THR A 103 -3.66 10.53 -12.23
N VAL A 104 -4.76 11.15 -12.64
CA VAL A 104 -4.99 11.53 -14.04
C VAL A 104 -3.94 12.52 -14.54
N VAL A 105 -3.61 13.55 -13.75
CA VAL A 105 -2.55 14.50 -14.10
C VAL A 105 -1.20 13.80 -14.24
N TRP A 106 -0.84 12.91 -13.32
CA TRP A 106 0.41 12.14 -13.39
C TRP A 106 0.50 11.25 -14.62
N VAL A 107 -0.59 10.58 -15.00
CA VAL A 107 -0.63 9.74 -16.21
C VAL A 107 -0.41 10.59 -17.46
N LEU A 108 -1.04 11.76 -17.55
CA LEU A 108 -0.84 12.68 -18.68
C LEU A 108 0.60 13.23 -18.72
N LEU A 109 1.15 13.61 -17.56
CA LEU A 109 2.51 14.12 -17.45
C LEU A 109 3.56 13.08 -17.87
N ILE A 110 3.45 11.85 -17.36
CA ILE A 110 4.38 10.77 -17.72
C ILE A 110 4.21 10.39 -19.19
N GLY A 111 2.97 10.33 -19.69
CA GLY A 111 2.69 10.07 -21.10
C GLY A 111 3.31 11.14 -22.03
N ALA A 112 3.20 12.42 -21.66
CA ALA A 112 3.82 13.52 -22.40
C ALA A 112 5.36 13.48 -22.30
N TRP A 113 5.91 13.12 -21.13
CA TRP A 113 7.36 12.99 -20.93
C TRP A 113 7.98 11.94 -21.86
N ILE A 114 7.34 10.78 -21.98
CA ILE A 114 7.81 9.68 -22.85
C ILE A 114 7.88 10.11 -24.32
N LEU A 115 6.93 10.94 -24.78
CA LEU A 115 6.93 11.47 -26.14
C LEU A 115 7.94 12.60 -26.36
N SER A 116 8.36 13.27 -25.28
CA SER A 116 9.28 14.40 -25.35
C SER A 116 10.72 13.94 -25.66
N PRO A 117 11.58 14.79 -26.25
CA PRO A 117 12.96 14.46 -26.56
C PRO A 117 13.85 14.12 -25.35
N TRP A 118 13.35 14.39 -24.14
CA TRP A 118 14.03 14.14 -22.85
C TRP A 118 13.66 12.78 -22.27
N ASN A 119 13.40 11.80 -23.14
CA ASN A 119 13.07 10.46 -22.71
C ASN A 119 14.30 9.78 -22.10
N ILE A 120 14.17 9.35 -20.85
CA ILE A 120 15.22 8.66 -20.07
C ILE A 120 15.13 7.13 -20.25
N TRP A 121 14.09 6.67 -20.94
CA TRP A 121 13.69 5.27 -21.07
C TRP A 121 13.91 4.70 -22.49
N SER A 122 14.48 5.49 -23.41
CA SER A 122 14.96 5.07 -24.73
C SER A 122 16.48 5.13 -24.78
#